data_AF-A0A3S0GU91-F1
#
_entry.id   AF-A0A3S0GU91-F1
#
_cell.length_a   1.000
_cell.length_b   1.000
_cell.length_c   1.000
_cell.angle_alpha   90.00
_cell.angle_beta   90.00
_cell.angle_gamma   90.00
#
_symmetry.space_group_name_H-M   'P 1'
#
loop_
_entity.id
_entity.type
_entity.pdbx_description
1 polymer ?
#
loop_
_entity_poly.entity_id
_entity_poly.type
_entity_poly.pdbx_seq_one_letter_code
_entity_poly.pdbx_strand_id
1 'polypeptide(L)'
;MTSLVGQAFRFLPDDEYINVDVLWSLIGLTPEQVRARAVTVERADVSFRIMHELHVLRSRLVNLYELKEKQDSKGEMQLRLAIDVAREFLRAEAAKHDTEATRTGRSPLQALFKEVAKLAIDDAGKKVALRHGIHVADALDPSLIPGGPFWDRQWPQLSRLMSPTYRALFAPPGNDS
;
A
#
# COMPACT_ATOMS: atom_id res chain seq x y z
N MET A 1 4.26 -0.10 20.61
CA MET A 1 3.04 -0.82 21.01
C MET A 1 1.86 -0.28 20.18
N THR A 2 1.32 -1.06 19.24
CA THR A 2 -0.02 -0.82 18.66
C THR A 2 -1.00 -1.64 19.48
N SER A 3 -1.64 -1.02 20.47
CA SER A 3 -2.59 -1.74 21.32
C SER A 3 -3.96 -1.73 20.63
N LEU A 4 -4.34 -2.87 20.04
CA LEU A 4 -5.74 -3.13 19.72
C LEU A 4 -6.52 -3.05 21.04
N VAL A 5 -7.42 -2.10 21.15
CA VAL A 5 -8.21 -1.86 22.37
C VAL A 5 -9.47 -2.70 22.37
N GLY A 6 -9.97 -3.02 21.17
CA GLY A 6 -11.14 -3.84 20.99
C GLY A 6 -11.47 -4.02 19.52
N GLN A 7 -12.52 -4.80 19.28
CA GLN A 7 -13.11 -4.99 17.96
C GLN A 7 -14.58 -4.55 18.05
N ALA A 8 -15.02 -3.74 17.11
CA ALA A 8 -16.42 -3.39 16.96
C ALA A 8 -16.99 -4.20 15.81
N PHE A 9 -18.07 -4.93 16.07
CA PHE A 9 -18.81 -5.67 15.07
C PHE A 9 -20.10 -4.93 14.75
N ARG A 10 -20.40 -4.75 13.47
CA ARG A 10 -21.71 -4.32 13.03
C ARG A 10 -22.23 -5.30 12.00
N PHE A 11 -23.33 -5.98 12.35
CA PHE A 11 -24.08 -6.79 11.40
C PHE A 11 -24.78 -5.87 10.41
N LEU A 12 -24.63 -6.18 9.13
CA LEU A 12 -25.33 -5.57 8.02
C LEU A 12 -26.49 -6.51 7.59
N PRO A 13 -27.42 -6.04 6.73
CA PRO A 13 -28.32 -6.94 6.02
C PRO A 13 -27.55 -8.04 5.26
N ASP A 14 -28.24 -9.14 4.92
CA ASP A 14 -27.70 -10.24 4.11
C ASP A 14 -26.55 -11.06 4.74
N ASP A 15 -26.54 -11.24 6.06
CA ASP A 15 -25.52 -11.99 6.82
C ASP A 15 -24.07 -11.44 6.69
N GLU A 16 -23.91 -10.22 6.19
CA GLU A 16 -22.63 -9.53 6.19
C GLU A 16 -22.31 -8.90 7.56
N TYR A 17 -21.03 -8.83 7.92
CA TYR A 17 -20.60 -8.09 9.10
C TYR A 17 -19.37 -7.24 8.80
N ILE A 18 -19.37 -6.03 9.37
CA ILE A 18 -18.18 -5.17 9.42
C ILE A 18 -17.47 -5.47 10.73
N ASN A 19 -16.21 -5.91 10.65
CA ASN A 19 -15.30 -5.92 11.79
C ASN A 19 -14.37 -4.70 11.72
N VAL A 20 -14.43 -3.85 12.74
CA VAL A 20 -13.56 -2.68 12.89
C VAL A 20 -12.60 -2.91 14.05
N ASP A 21 -11.31 -3.01 13.74
CA ASP A 21 -10.25 -3.00 14.74
C ASP A 21 -10.09 -1.57 15.32
N VAL A 22 -10.32 -1.42 16.63
CA VAL A 22 -10.14 -0.14 17.33
C VAL A 22 -8.72 -0.06 17.89
N LEU A 23 -7.92 0.86 17.37
CA LEU A 23 -6.51 1.02 17.73
C LEU A 23 -6.33 2.23 18.66
N TRP A 24 -5.63 2.04 19.79
CA TRP A 24 -5.29 3.14 20.70
C TRP A 24 -4.23 4.07 20.11
N SER A 25 -3.24 3.46 19.46
CA SER A 25 -2.03 4.12 18.99
C SER A 25 -1.50 3.38 17.76
N LEU A 26 -0.80 4.14 16.90
CA LEU A 26 -0.12 3.62 15.71
C LEU A 26 1.36 3.98 15.81
N ILE A 27 2.23 3.00 15.56
CA ILE A 27 3.68 3.27 15.49
C ILE A 27 3.98 3.83 14.11
N GLY A 28 4.71 4.95 14.08
CA GLY A 28 5.12 5.60 12.83
C GLY A 28 4.06 6.50 12.17
N LEU A 29 2.89 6.69 12.78
CA LEU A 29 1.85 7.62 12.32
C LEU A 29 1.26 8.39 13.51
N THR A 30 1.02 9.69 13.34
CA THR A 30 0.30 10.48 14.34
C THR A 30 -1.21 10.42 14.11
N PRO A 31 -2.04 10.61 15.16
CA PRO A 31 -3.49 10.68 15.00
C PRO A 31 -3.95 11.73 13.97
N GLU A 32 -3.26 12.87 13.90
CA GLU A 32 -3.57 13.95 12.96
C GLU A 32 -3.33 13.52 11.52
N GLN A 33 -2.21 12.83 11.25
CA GLN A 33 -1.92 12.26 9.92
C GLN A 33 -3.01 11.27 9.51
N VAL A 34 -3.43 10.40 10.43
CA VAL A 34 -4.47 9.40 10.17
C VAL A 34 -5.81 10.09 9.88
N ARG A 35 -6.23 11.05 10.72
CA ARG A 35 -7.48 11.80 10.53
C ARG A 35 -7.49 12.65 9.28
N ALA A 36 -6.36 13.22 8.88
CA ALA A 36 -6.26 14.05 7.67
C ALA A 36 -6.54 13.24 6.39
N ARG A 37 -6.21 11.95 6.39
CA ARG A 37 -6.30 11.09 5.20
C ARG A 37 -7.35 9.99 5.30
N ALA A 38 -8.02 9.86 6.45
CA ALA A 38 -9.04 8.84 6.65
C ALA A 38 -10.18 9.00 5.64
N VAL A 39 -10.55 7.89 5.01
CA VAL A 39 -11.54 7.81 3.94
C VAL A 39 -12.91 7.54 4.53
N THR A 40 -13.93 8.26 4.06
CA THR A 40 -15.32 8.00 4.45
C THR A 40 -15.86 6.84 3.63
N VAL A 41 -16.42 5.85 4.31
CA VAL A 41 -17.10 4.71 3.70
C VAL A 41 -18.58 4.80 4.04
N GLU A 42 -19.40 4.68 3.02
CA GLU A 42 -20.86 4.61 3.13
C GLU A 42 -21.31 3.18 2.81
N ARG A 43 -22.02 2.55 3.74
CA ARG A 43 -22.59 1.21 3.61
C ARG A 43 -23.95 1.16 4.29
N ALA A 44 -24.99 0.82 3.52
CA ALA A 44 -26.39 0.95 3.93
C ALA A 44 -26.64 2.35 4.54
N ASP A 45 -27.20 2.40 5.75
CA ASP A 45 -27.56 3.66 6.42
C ASP A 45 -26.43 4.19 7.32
N VAL A 46 -25.18 3.80 7.04
CA VAL A 46 -24.04 4.05 7.92
C VAL A 46 -22.91 4.70 7.15
N SER A 47 -22.40 5.79 7.72
CA SER A 47 -21.15 6.42 7.31
C SER A 47 -20.13 6.30 8.43
N PHE A 48 -18.93 5.82 8.10
CA PHE A 48 -17.82 5.74 9.05
C PHE A 48 -16.49 6.01 8.34
N ARG A 49 -15.48 6.43 9.10
CA ARG A 49 -14.15 6.73 8.55
C ARG A 49 -13.19 5.57 8.81
N ILE A 50 -12.50 5.14 7.77
CA ILE A 50 -11.46 4.12 7.84
C ILE A 50 -10.09 4.73 7.58
N MET A 51 -9.05 4.04 8.03
CA MET A 51 -7.67 4.44 7.78
C MET A 51 -7.34 4.27 6.29
N HIS A 52 -6.69 5.27 5.70
CA HIS A 52 -6.20 5.25 4.32
C HIS A 52 -5.30 4.03 4.05
N GLU A 53 -5.39 3.46 2.86
CA GLU A 53 -4.75 2.21 2.44
C GLU A 53 -3.22 2.28 2.57
N LEU A 54 -2.61 3.39 2.13
CA LEU A 54 -1.17 3.62 2.32
C LEU A 54 -0.76 3.79 3.79
N HIS A 55 -1.65 4.27 4.67
CA HIS A 55 -1.39 4.29 6.11
C HIS A 55 -1.50 2.89 6.73
N VAL A 56 -2.40 2.04 6.21
CA VAL A 56 -2.46 0.62 6.57
C VAL A 56 -1.15 -0.07 6.21
N LEU A 57 -0.66 0.10 4.97
CA LEU A 57 0.63 -0.45 4.53
C LEU A 57 1.78 -0.02 5.45
N ARG A 58 1.91 1.29 5.70
CA ARG A 58 2.94 1.82 6.61
C ARG A 58 2.82 1.23 8.02
N SER A 59 1.60 1.18 8.57
CA SER A 59 1.37 0.64 9.91
C SER A 59 1.78 -0.83 10.00
N ARG A 60 1.41 -1.66 9.01
CA ARG A 60 1.77 -3.09 9.03
C ARG A 60 3.27 -3.30 8.84
N LEU A 61 3.91 -2.51 7.98
CA LEU A 61 5.37 -2.55 7.80
C LEU A 61 6.11 -2.24 9.10
N VAL A 62 5.75 -1.13 9.75
CA VAL A 62 6.39 -0.69 10.99
C VAL A 62 6.11 -1.67 12.13
N ASN A 63 4.90 -2.21 12.22
CA ASN A 63 4.59 -3.25 13.21
C ASN A 63 5.48 -4.48 13.05
N LEU A 64 5.61 -5.02 11.83
CA LEU A 64 6.47 -6.18 11.58
C LEU A 64 7.95 -5.84 11.87
N TYR A 65 8.38 -4.61 11.58
CA TYR A 65 9.75 -4.18 11.81
C TYR A 65 10.11 -3.99 13.30
N GLU A 66 9.27 -3.29 14.06
CA GLU A 66 9.56 -2.83 15.43
C GLU A 66 9.08 -3.81 16.51
N LEU A 67 7.94 -4.47 16.30
CA LEU A 67 7.27 -5.26 17.34
C LEU A 67 7.70 -6.72 17.26
N LYS A 68 8.50 -7.15 18.24
CA LYS A 68 9.00 -8.53 18.32
C LYS A 68 7.87 -9.56 18.30
N GLU A 69 6.77 -9.26 18.98
CA GLU A 69 5.58 -10.12 19.04
C GLU A 69 4.77 -10.16 17.73
N LYS A 70 5.09 -9.31 16.75
CA LYS A 70 4.51 -9.31 15.40
C LYS A 70 5.48 -9.85 14.35
N GLN A 71 6.69 -10.24 14.73
CA GLN A 71 7.67 -10.90 13.85
C GLN A 71 7.37 -12.39 13.74
N ASP A 72 6.12 -12.70 13.39
CA ASP A 72 5.59 -14.03 13.21
C ASP A 72 4.87 -14.17 11.86
N SER A 73 4.42 -15.38 11.54
CA SER A 73 3.72 -15.67 10.29
C SER A 73 2.42 -14.85 10.13
N LYS A 74 1.78 -14.48 11.25
CA LYS A 74 0.57 -13.65 11.23
C LYS A 74 0.91 -12.20 10.85
N GLY A 75 1.97 -11.62 11.40
CA GLY A 75 2.45 -10.29 11.03
C GLY A 75 2.90 -10.23 9.58
N GLU A 76 3.59 -11.27 9.10
CA GLU A 76 3.94 -11.42 7.68
C GLU A 76 2.71 -11.45 6.79
N MET A 77 1.69 -12.25 7.13
CA MET A 77 0.43 -12.33 6.40
C MET A 77 -0.29 -10.97 6.37
N GLN A 78 -0.32 -10.25 7.50
CA GLN A 78 -0.92 -8.92 7.58
C GLN A 78 -0.21 -7.90 6.68
N LEU A 79 1.12 -7.97 6.58
CA LEU A 79 1.87 -7.09 5.68
C LEU A 79 1.60 -7.43 4.21
N ARG A 80 1.56 -8.72 3.85
CA ARG A 80 1.23 -9.15 2.48
C ARG A 80 -0.16 -8.66 2.07
N LEU A 81 -1.16 -8.83 2.92
CA LEU A 81 -2.50 -8.32 2.66
C LEU A 81 -2.51 -6.79 2.51
N ALA A 82 -1.74 -6.06 3.33
CA ALA A 82 -1.64 -4.60 3.20
C ALA A 82 -0.95 -4.16 1.90
N ILE A 83 -0.01 -4.95 1.37
CA ILE A 83 0.58 -4.73 0.05
C ILE A 83 -0.48 -4.88 -1.04
N ASP A 84 -1.31 -5.93 -0.97
CA ASP A 84 -2.37 -6.17 -1.95
C ASP A 84 -3.43 -5.05 -1.92
N VAL A 85 -3.86 -4.63 -0.73
CA VAL A 85 -4.80 -3.50 -0.56
C VAL A 85 -4.22 -2.21 -1.13
N ALA A 86 -2.95 -1.91 -0.85
CA ALA A 86 -2.29 -0.73 -1.40
C ALA A 86 -2.15 -0.78 -2.93
N ARG A 87 -1.90 -1.96 -3.50
CA ARG A 87 -1.84 -2.16 -4.95
C ARG A 87 -3.19 -1.89 -5.61
N GLU A 88 -4.26 -2.47 -5.08
CA GLU A 88 -5.61 -2.27 -5.61
C GLU A 88 -6.06 -0.82 -5.47
N PHE A 89 -5.70 -0.15 -4.37
CA PHE A 89 -5.90 1.30 -4.25
C PHE A 89 -5.20 2.08 -5.36
N LEU A 90 -3.91 1.79 -5.62
CA LEU A 90 -3.15 2.48 -6.69
C LEU A 90 -3.77 2.25 -8.07
N ARG A 91 -4.26 1.03 -8.34
CA ARG A 91 -4.98 0.69 -9.58
C ARG A 91 -6.31 1.44 -9.69
N ALA A 92 -7.07 1.53 -8.60
CA ALA A 92 -8.32 2.27 -8.54
C ALA A 92 -8.09 3.78 -8.75
N GLU A 93 -7.04 4.35 -8.16
CA GLU A 93 -6.65 5.74 -8.44
C GLU A 93 -6.23 5.94 -9.90
N ALA A 94 -5.50 4.99 -10.48
CA ALA A 94 -5.11 5.05 -11.89
C ALA A 94 -6.33 5.12 -12.81
N ALA A 95 -7.34 4.28 -12.54
CA ALA A 95 -8.57 4.19 -13.33
C ALA A 95 -9.42 5.48 -13.31
N LYS A 96 -9.20 6.39 -12.36
CA LYS A 96 -9.86 7.71 -12.32
C LYS A 96 -9.29 8.70 -13.32
N HIS A 97 -8.14 8.39 -13.92
CA HIS A 97 -7.43 9.28 -14.84
C HIS A 97 -7.45 8.72 -16.26
N ASP A 98 -7.65 9.61 -17.23
CA ASP A 98 -7.57 9.24 -18.65
C ASP A 98 -6.12 8.86 -19.02
N THR A 99 -5.98 7.73 -19.72
CA THR A 99 -4.74 7.21 -20.30
C THR A 99 -4.04 8.19 -21.25
N GLU A 100 -4.76 9.13 -21.88
CA GLU A 100 -4.12 10.16 -22.70
C GLU A 100 -3.46 11.26 -21.86
N ALA A 101 -3.98 11.56 -20.66
CA ALA A 101 -3.40 12.55 -19.76
C ALA A 101 -2.05 12.08 -19.17
N THR A 102 -1.86 10.77 -19.01
CA THR A 102 -0.62 10.15 -18.52
C THR A 102 0.50 10.07 -19.56
N ARG A 103 0.18 10.25 -20.86
CA ARG A 103 1.12 10.13 -21.99
C ARG A 103 2.20 11.22 -22.00
N THR A 104 1.94 12.37 -21.39
CA THR A 104 2.84 13.55 -21.37
C THR A 104 3.93 13.51 -20.29
N GLY A 105 4.05 12.41 -19.54
CA GLY A 105 5.22 12.09 -18.73
C GLY A 105 5.12 12.41 -17.23
N ARG A 106 4.06 13.07 -16.75
CA ARG A 106 3.75 13.15 -15.31
C ARG A 106 2.52 12.32 -15.00
N SER A 107 2.75 11.07 -14.58
CA SER A 107 1.67 10.24 -14.05
C SER A 107 1.03 10.93 -12.83
N PRO A 108 -0.31 11.02 -12.74
CA PRO A 108 -1.00 11.55 -11.56
C PRO A 108 -0.72 10.69 -10.32
N LEU A 109 -0.28 9.43 -10.52
CA LEU A 109 0.12 8.52 -9.46
C LEU A 109 1.53 8.78 -8.93
N GLN A 110 2.31 9.69 -9.53
CA GLN A 110 3.71 9.88 -9.18
C GLN A 110 3.91 10.20 -7.69
N ALA A 111 3.01 10.97 -7.07
CA ALA A 111 3.08 11.26 -5.65
C ALA A 111 2.87 10.01 -4.79
N LEU A 112 1.89 9.18 -5.14
CA LEU A 112 1.58 7.93 -4.43
C LEU A 112 2.69 6.90 -4.62
N PHE A 113 3.24 6.79 -5.83
CA PHE A 113 4.41 5.94 -6.10
C PHE A 113 5.63 6.35 -5.29
N LYS A 114 5.92 7.65 -5.20
CA LYS A 114 7.02 8.16 -4.36
C LYS A 114 6.82 7.81 -2.89
N GLU A 115 5.59 7.83 -2.40
CA GLU A 115 5.29 7.48 -1.01
C GLU A 115 5.60 6.01 -0.71
N VAL A 116 5.15 5.08 -1.55
CA VAL A 116 5.45 3.65 -1.39
C VAL A 116 6.93 3.36 -1.62
N ALA A 117 7.55 3.99 -2.62
CA ALA A 117 8.99 3.86 -2.84
C ALA A 117 9.80 4.34 -1.64
N LYS A 118 9.37 5.41 -0.96
CA LYS A 118 9.97 5.88 0.28
C LYS A 118 9.91 4.83 1.39
N LEU A 119 8.75 4.18 1.57
CA LEU A 119 8.61 3.08 2.52
C LEU A 119 9.57 1.93 2.22
N ALA A 120 9.80 1.63 0.94
CA ALA A 120 10.69 0.56 0.51
C ALA A 120 12.19 0.86 0.76
N ILE A 121 12.61 2.11 0.63
CA ILE A 121 14.02 2.51 0.86
C ILE A 121 14.34 2.85 2.31
N ASP A 122 13.32 3.11 3.13
CA ASP A 122 13.50 3.36 4.55
C ASP A 122 13.97 2.08 5.29
N ASP A 123 14.51 2.28 6.49
CA ASP A 123 15.20 1.24 7.26
C ASP A 123 14.29 0.04 7.56
N ALA A 124 13.01 0.30 7.86
CA ALA A 124 11.99 -0.73 8.05
C ALA A 124 11.76 -1.55 6.78
N GLY A 125 11.60 -0.89 5.62
CA GLY A 125 11.38 -1.55 4.33
C GLY A 125 12.54 -2.47 3.94
N LYS A 126 13.78 -1.96 4.03
CA LYS A 126 14.99 -2.73 3.73
C LYS A 126 15.16 -3.92 4.65
N LYS A 127 14.99 -3.73 5.97
CA LYS A 127 15.21 -4.80 6.95
C LYS A 127 14.10 -5.84 6.91
N VAL A 128 12.84 -5.46 6.66
CA VAL A 128 11.74 -6.41 6.48
C VAL A 128 11.92 -7.23 5.20
N ALA A 129 12.31 -6.60 4.10
CA ALA A 129 12.63 -7.33 2.86
C ALA A 129 13.76 -8.35 3.09
N LEU A 130 14.84 -7.95 3.79
CA LEU A 130 15.96 -8.84 4.10
C LEU A 130 15.59 -10.00 5.03
N ARG A 131 14.80 -9.74 6.09
CA ARG A 131 14.46 -10.72 7.13
C ARG A 131 13.36 -11.69 6.71
N HIS A 132 12.35 -11.19 5.98
CA HIS A 132 11.10 -11.91 5.70
C HIS A 132 10.86 -12.17 4.21
N GLY A 133 11.68 -11.59 3.31
CA GLY A 133 11.44 -11.68 1.86
C GLY A 133 10.15 -10.97 1.41
N ILE A 134 9.66 -10.00 2.19
CA ILE A 134 8.45 -9.24 1.89
C ILE A 134 8.84 -7.83 1.45
N HIS A 135 8.49 -7.47 0.22
CA HIS A 135 8.89 -6.24 -0.42
C HIS A 135 7.70 -5.29 -0.55
N VAL A 136 7.67 -4.21 0.24
CA VAL A 136 6.55 -3.24 0.16
C VAL A 136 6.47 -2.52 -1.18
N ALA A 137 7.57 -2.49 -1.95
CA ALA A 137 7.57 -2.01 -3.32
C ALA A 137 6.68 -2.86 -4.25
N ASP A 138 6.34 -4.09 -3.88
CA ASP A 138 5.43 -4.95 -4.64
C ASP A 138 3.99 -4.41 -4.65
N ALA A 139 3.67 -3.39 -3.84
CA ALA A 139 2.40 -2.67 -3.95
C ALA A 139 2.33 -1.81 -5.21
N LEU A 140 3.47 -1.48 -5.82
CA LEU A 140 3.51 -0.67 -7.03
C LEU A 140 3.19 -1.56 -8.25
N ASP A 141 2.37 -1.04 -9.16
CA ASP A 141 2.07 -1.68 -10.44
C ASP A 141 2.64 -0.82 -11.58
N PRO A 142 3.83 -1.17 -12.12
CA PRO A 142 4.47 -0.43 -13.20
C PRO A 142 3.67 -0.40 -14.50
N SER A 143 2.79 -1.38 -14.73
CA SER A 143 1.95 -1.43 -15.94
C SER A 143 1.00 -0.24 -16.05
N LEU A 144 0.74 0.46 -14.94
CA LEU A 144 -0.04 1.69 -14.90
C LEU A 144 0.69 2.89 -15.55
N ILE A 145 1.96 2.73 -15.93
CA ILE A 145 2.73 3.76 -16.62
C ILE A 145 2.90 3.35 -18.09
N PRO A 146 2.15 3.96 -19.03
CA PRO A 146 2.09 3.52 -20.42
C PRO A 146 3.38 3.73 -21.21
N GLY A 147 4.31 4.57 -20.73
CA GLY A 147 5.58 4.80 -21.42
C GLY A 147 6.39 5.98 -20.86
N GLY A 148 7.46 6.32 -21.57
CA GLY A 148 8.28 7.50 -21.29
C GLY A 148 9.46 7.25 -20.32
N PRO A 149 10.11 8.33 -19.83
CA PRO A 149 11.39 8.26 -19.11
C PRO A 149 11.38 7.43 -17.82
N PHE A 150 10.19 7.04 -17.33
CA PHE A 150 10.04 6.15 -16.19
C PHE A 150 10.77 4.81 -16.43
N TRP A 151 10.51 4.17 -17.58
CA TRP A 151 11.03 2.83 -17.87
C TRP A 151 12.56 2.80 -18.03
N ASP A 152 13.14 3.88 -18.53
CA ASP A 152 14.60 3.97 -18.71
C ASP A 152 15.33 4.46 -17.46
N ARG A 153 14.74 5.42 -16.72
CA ARG A 153 15.44 6.14 -15.63
C ARG A 153 15.05 5.66 -14.25
N GLN A 154 13.76 5.43 -14.01
CA GLN A 154 13.23 5.14 -12.67
C GLN A 154 13.05 3.64 -12.43
N TRP A 155 12.56 2.91 -13.43
CA TRP A 155 12.28 1.48 -13.33
C TRP A 155 13.50 0.63 -12.94
N PRO A 156 14.73 0.85 -13.47
CA PRO A 156 15.89 0.05 -13.06
C PRO A 156 16.25 0.19 -11.57
N GLN A 157 15.90 1.32 -10.96
CA GLN A 157 16.12 1.57 -9.54
C GLN A 157 14.97 1.00 -8.71
N LEU A 158 13.73 1.22 -9.17
CA LEU A 158 12.52 0.79 -8.48
C LEU A 158 12.38 -0.74 -8.44
N SER A 159 12.64 -1.42 -9.55
CA SER A 159 12.54 -2.88 -9.67
C SER A 159 13.53 -3.62 -8.76
N ARG A 160 14.60 -2.96 -8.30
CA ARG A 160 15.53 -3.53 -7.31
C ARG A 160 14.94 -3.58 -5.90
N LEU A 161 13.90 -2.78 -5.64
CA LEU A 161 13.21 -2.74 -4.34
C LEU A 161 12.10 -3.79 -4.26
N MET A 162 11.64 -4.30 -5.40
CA MET A 162 10.61 -5.32 -5.53
C MET A 162 11.16 -6.73 -5.35
N SER A 163 10.28 -7.68 -5.06
CA SER A 163 10.64 -9.10 -5.05
C SER A 163 11.03 -9.56 -6.47
N PRO A 164 11.99 -10.50 -6.59
CA PRO A 164 12.44 -10.98 -7.89
C PRO A 164 11.33 -11.59 -8.75
N THR A 165 10.40 -12.30 -8.14
CA THR A 165 9.26 -12.93 -8.82
C THR A 165 8.27 -11.89 -9.32
N TYR A 166 7.95 -10.88 -8.51
CA TYR A 166 6.98 -9.86 -8.87
C TYR A 166 7.51 -8.92 -9.96
N ARG A 167 8.76 -8.45 -9.84
CA ARG A 167 9.34 -7.57 -10.88
C ARG A 167 9.46 -8.24 -12.25
N ALA A 168 9.60 -9.57 -12.29
CA ALA A 168 9.70 -10.33 -13.53
C ALA A 168 8.39 -10.34 -14.33
N LEU A 169 7.27 -9.94 -13.72
CA LEU A 169 5.98 -9.79 -14.40
C LEU A 169 5.93 -8.54 -15.30
N PHE A 170 6.88 -7.62 -15.15
CA PHE A 170 6.86 -6.33 -15.84
C PHE A 170 8.06 -6.22 -16.79
N ALA A 171 7.75 -5.88 -18.04
CA ALA A 171 8.72 -5.47 -19.04
C ALA A 171 8.36 -4.06 -19.50
N PRO A 172 9.35 -3.27 -19.97
CA PRO A 172 9.05 -2.05 -20.70
C PRO A 172 8.04 -2.37 -21.82
N PRO A 173 7.01 -1.53 -22.02
CA PRO A 173 6.13 -1.69 -23.17
C PRO A 173 6.98 -1.74 -24.44
N GLY A 174 6.71 -2.72 -25.30
CA GLY A 174 7.43 -2.86 -26.57
C GLY A 174 7.33 -1.55 -27.35
N ASN A 175 8.45 -1.11 -27.92
CA ASN A 175 8.41 -0.06 -28.93
C ASN A 175 7.70 -0.65 -30.16
N ASP A 176 6.37 -0.63 -30.18
CA ASP A 176 5.64 -0.74 -31.44
C ASP A 176 6.12 0.44 -32.28
N SER A 177 6.95 0.09 -33.28
CA SER A 177 7.61 1.01 -34.20
C SER A 177 6.65 1.51 -35.26
#